data_AF-A0A7G2RQC3-F1
#
_entry.id   AF-A0A7G2RQC3-F1
#
_cell.length_a   1.000
_cell.length_b   1.000
_cell.length_c   1.000
_cell.angle_alpha   90.00
_cell.angle_beta   90.00
_cell.angle_gamma   90.00
#
_symmetry.space_group_name_H-M   'P 1'
#
loop_
_entity.id
_entity.type
_entity.pdbx_description
1 polymer ?
#
loop_
_entity_poly.entity_id
_entity_poly.type
_entity_poly.pdbx_seq_one_letter_code
_entity_poly.pdbx_strand_id
1 'polypeptide(L)'
;MKNETISPFAFVNSINYTKEDIMVDDIAEKQYIPFIVNKGLSFTPDTVVYANEMNSRPHLQKLLQYQFLINIVRKKKRFSKWIKKEKIEAIDIVKEYYGYNTEKARQVMSILSTDQIQILKKRLYKGGTDDA
;
A
#
# COMPACT_ATOMS: atom_id res chain seq x y z
N MET A 1 4.50 -32.92 -7.12
CA MET A 1 4.78 -32.17 -5.87
C MET A 1 3.74 -31.06 -5.79
N LYS A 2 3.07 -30.86 -4.64
CA LYS A 2 2.14 -29.72 -4.48
C LYS A 2 2.98 -28.45 -4.63
N ASN A 3 2.63 -27.60 -5.60
CA ASN A 3 3.21 -26.26 -5.69
C ASN A 3 2.68 -25.48 -4.50
N GLU A 4 3.46 -25.39 -3.44
CA GLU A 4 3.10 -24.63 -2.26
C GLU A 4 3.00 -23.15 -2.64
N THR A 5 1.85 -22.55 -2.34
CA THR A 5 1.60 -21.14 -2.65
C THR A 5 2.17 -20.31 -1.51
N ILE A 6 3.34 -19.71 -1.73
CA ILE A 6 4.02 -18.83 -0.78
C ILE A 6 3.26 -17.50 -0.76
N SER A 7 2.79 -17.12 0.42
CA SER A 7 2.21 -15.80 0.62
C SER A 7 3.28 -14.71 0.42
N PRO A 8 3.00 -13.59 -0.26
CA PRO A 8 3.92 -12.46 -0.35
C PRO A 8 4.42 -11.94 1.02
N PHE A 9 3.63 -12.13 2.07
CA PHE A 9 4.00 -11.78 3.44
C PHE A 9 5.04 -12.73 4.06
N ALA A 10 5.19 -13.94 3.53
CA ALA A 10 6.24 -14.87 3.95
C ALA A 10 7.63 -14.30 3.63
N PHE A 11 7.81 -13.63 2.49
CA PHE A 11 9.07 -12.96 2.14
C PHE A 11 9.39 -11.81 3.10
N VAL A 12 8.39 -11.03 3.50
CA VAL A 12 8.57 -9.97 4.51
C VAL A 12 8.98 -10.57 5.85
N ASN A 13 8.38 -11.70 6.24
CA ASN A 13 8.74 -12.41 7.46
C ASN A 13 10.14 -13.02 7.39
N SER A 14 10.55 -13.58 6.25
CA SER A 14 11.88 -14.14 6.09
C SER A 14 12.97 -13.08 6.12
N ILE A 15 12.74 -11.93 5.49
CA ILE A 15 13.62 -10.77 5.57
C ILE A 15 13.68 -10.21 7.00
N ASN A 16 12.57 -10.10 7.71
CA ASN A 16 12.59 -9.47 9.04
C ASN A 16 13.07 -10.41 10.14
N TYR A 17 12.63 -11.66 10.14
CA TYR A 17 12.69 -12.52 11.31
C TYR A 17 13.34 -13.89 11.07
N THR A 18 12.82 -14.74 10.16
CA THR A 18 13.34 -16.12 10.08
C THR A 18 14.77 -16.15 9.57
N LYS A 19 15.10 -15.30 8.58
CA LYS A 19 16.37 -15.30 7.84
C LYS A 19 16.63 -16.57 7.05
N GLU A 20 15.56 -17.29 6.74
CA GLU A 20 15.59 -18.44 5.86
C GLU A 20 15.33 -17.98 4.44
N ASP A 21 16.18 -18.41 3.51
CA ASP A 21 15.98 -18.17 2.08
C ASP A 21 14.82 -19.04 1.58
N ILE A 22 13.69 -18.39 1.26
CA ILE A 22 12.50 -19.06 0.73
C ILE A 22 12.36 -18.89 -0.79
N MET A 23 13.31 -18.21 -1.45
CA MET A 23 13.32 -18.02 -2.90
C MET A 23 14.31 -18.98 -3.55
N VAL A 24 13.98 -20.27 -3.48
CA VAL A 24 14.87 -21.36 -3.94
C VAL A 24 14.66 -21.76 -5.40
N ASP A 25 13.53 -21.37 -6.00
CA ASP A 25 13.15 -21.75 -7.35
C ASP A 25 12.42 -20.62 -8.11
N ASP A 26 12.24 -20.83 -9.41
CA ASP A 26 11.53 -19.89 -10.29
C ASP A 26 10.06 -19.71 -9.90
N ILE A 27 9.47 -20.70 -9.22
CA ILE A 27 8.07 -20.64 -8.75
C ILE A 27 7.97 -19.63 -7.61
N ALA A 28 8.87 -19.71 -6.63
CA ALA A 28 8.97 -18.75 -5.54
C ALA A 28 9.31 -17.34 -6.05
N GLU A 29 10.21 -17.21 -7.01
CA GLU A 29 10.53 -15.90 -7.62
C GLU A 29 9.29 -15.28 -8.30
N LYS A 30 8.46 -16.08 -8.97
CA LYS A 30 7.20 -15.59 -9.56
C LYS A 30 6.24 -15.07 -8.48
N GLN A 31 6.16 -15.74 -7.33
CA GLN A 31 5.28 -15.38 -6.21
C GLN A 31 5.80 -14.17 -5.40
N TYR A 32 7.07 -13.79 -5.56
CA TYR A 32 7.61 -12.57 -4.97
C TYR A 32 7.03 -11.32 -5.65
N ILE A 33 6.47 -10.42 -4.83
CA ILE A 33 5.90 -9.15 -5.28
C ILE A 33 6.72 -8.02 -4.65
N PRO A 34 7.66 -7.40 -5.40
CA PRO A 34 8.54 -6.34 -4.90
C PRO A 34 7.79 -5.22 -4.18
N PHE A 35 6.65 -4.80 -4.73
CA PHE A 35 5.81 -3.77 -4.13
C PHE A 35 5.36 -4.12 -2.71
N ILE A 36 4.89 -5.36 -2.48
CA ILE A 36 4.40 -5.79 -1.16
C ILE A 36 5.55 -5.83 -0.16
N VAL A 37 6.72 -6.31 -0.60
CA VAL A 37 7.90 -6.43 0.26
C VAL A 37 8.46 -5.04 0.63
N ASN A 38 8.67 -4.17 -0.35
CA ASN A 38 9.15 -2.80 -0.12
C ASN A 38 8.17 -2.02 0.76
N LYS A 39 6.86 -2.16 0.52
CA LYS A 39 5.84 -1.55 1.38
C LYS A 39 5.91 -2.07 2.81
N GLY A 40 6.03 -3.39 3.00
CA GLY A 40 6.17 -4.01 4.31
C GLY A 40 7.40 -3.50 5.09
N LEU A 41 8.51 -3.25 4.39
CA LEU A 41 9.75 -2.73 4.98
C LEU A 41 9.77 -1.21 5.12
N SER A 42 8.88 -0.47 4.48
CA SER A 42 8.85 1.00 4.54
C SER A 42 8.37 1.56 5.89
N PHE A 43 7.67 0.77 6.69
CA PHE A 43 7.05 1.23 7.93
C PHE A 43 8.02 1.39 9.11
N THR A 44 9.24 0.88 8.99
CA THR A 44 10.22 0.93 10.08
C THR A 44 11.46 1.73 9.67
N PRO A 45 11.92 2.68 10.52
CA PRO A 45 13.02 3.58 10.16
C PRO A 45 14.34 2.87 9.81
N ASP A 46 14.57 1.67 10.35
CA ASP A 46 15.79 0.91 10.12
C ASP A 46 15.80 0.15 8.79
N THR A 47 14.65 0.00 8.12
CA THR A 47 14.51 -0.72 6.85
C THR A 47 14.01 0.13 5.70
N VAL A 48 13.49 1.33 5.98
CA VAL A 48 12.93 2.23 4.95
C VAL A 48 13.94 2.60 3.88
N VAL A 49 15.22 2.80 4.25
CA VAL A 49 16.28 3.14 3.31
C VAL A 49 16.51 1.98 2.34
N TYR A 50 16.67 0.75 2.85
CA TYR A 50 16.88 -0.44 2.01
C TYR A 50 15.67 -0.72 1.10
N ALA A 51 14.46 -0.53 1.62
CA ALA A 51 13.24 -0.66 0.83
C ALA A 51 13.19 0.38 -0.30
N ASN A 52 13.59 1.63 -0.03
CA ASN A 52 13.67 2.68 -1.03
C ASN A 52 14.72 2.38 -2.11
N GLU A 53 15.89 1.88 -1.73
CA GLU A 53 16.93 1.49 -2.68
C GLU A 53 16.43 0.44 -3.69
N MET A 54 15.67 -0.56 -3.24
CA MET A 54 15.07 -1.55 -4.14
C MET A 54 13.90 -0.95 -4.94
N ASN A 55 13.13 -0.04 -4.35
CA ASN A 55 12.04 0.65 -5.04
C ASN A 55 12.53 1.54 -6.19
N SER A 56 13.69 2.19 -6.05
CA SER A 56 14.33 2.99 -7.09
C SER A 56 14.93 2.15 -8.22
N ARG A 57 15.02 0.82 -8.07
CA ARG A 57 15.64 -0.09 -9.03
C ARG A 57 14.68 -1.21 -9.46
N PRO A 58 13.51 -0.87 -10.05
CA PRO A 58 12.50 -1.86 -10.42
C PRO A 58 12.94 -2.79 -11.56
N HIS A 59 13.98 -2.41 -12.31
CA HIS A 59 14.54 -3.19 -13.41
C HIS A 59 15.39 -4.39 -12.94
N LEU A 60 15.76 -4.44 -11.66
CA LEU A 60 16.51 -5.58 -11.12
C LEU A 60 15.61 -6.82 -11.04
N GLN A 61 16.22 -7.98 -11.26
CA GLN A 61 15.56 -9.27 -11.05
C GLN A 61 15.07 -9.40 -9.61
N LYS A 62 13.94 -10.09 -9.44
CA LYS A 62 13.29 -10.24 -8.12
C LYS A 62 14.19 -10.99 -7.15
N LEU A 63 14.92 -11.99 -7.65
CA LEU A 63 15.94 -12.69 -6.90
C LEU A 63 16.99 -11.75 -6.29
N LEU A 64 17.55 -10.85 -7.10
CA LEU A 64 18.57 -9.91 -6.63
C LEU A 64 18.02 -8.94 -5.58
N GLN A 65 16.79 -8.45 -5.79
CA GLN A 65 16.13 -7.58 -4.81
C GLN A 65 15.92 -8.30 -3.47
N TYR A 66 15.42 -9.54 -3.53
CA TYR A 66 15.19 -10.34 -2.34
C TYR A 66 16.48 -10.69 -1.60
N GLN A 67 17.50 -11.16 -2.32
CA GLN A 67 18.82 -11.50 -1.78
C GLN A 67 19.50 -10.29 -1.13
N PHE A 68 19.41 -9.11 -1.73
CA PHE A 68 19.89 -7.89 -1.09
C PHE A 68 19.19 -7.64 0.26
N LEU A 69 17.86 -7.66 0.26
CA LEU A 69 17.05 -7.34 1.45
C LEU A 69 17.24 -8.34 2.59
N ILE A 70 17.25 -9.65 2.31
CA ILE A 70 17.41 -10.68 3.34
C ILE A 70 18.78 -10.57 4.04
N ASN A 71 19.83 -10.21 3.30
CA ASN A 71 21.19 -10.11 3.81
C ASN A 71 21.47 -8.78 4.54
N ILE A 72 20.95 -7.65 4.04
CA ILE A 72 21.25 -6.33 4.62
C ILE A 72 20.38 -5.98 5.84
N VAL A 73 19.11 -6.41 5.85
CA VAL A 73 18.19 -6.09 6.94
C VAL A 73 18.59 -6.89 8.18
N ARG A 74 18.66 -6.27 9.36
CA ARG A 74 18.95 -7.03 10.59
C ARG A 74 17.72 -7.80 11.09
N LYS A 75 17.95 -9.00 11.64
CA LYS A 75 16.92 -9.86 12.24
C LYS A 75 16.26 -9.15 13.42
N LYS A 76 14.95 -8.90 13.33
CA LYS A 76 14.11 -8.30 14.37
C LYS A 76 12.64 -8.59 14.08
N LYS A 77 11.85 -8.87 15.13
CA LYS A 77 10.40 -8.99 15.00
C LYS A 77 9.79 -7.59 14.84
N ARG A 78 9.39 -7.23 13.62
CA ARG A 78 8.78 -5.93 13.29
C ARG A 78 7.28 -6.10 13.10
N PHE A 79 6.49 -5.34 13.86
CA PHE A 79 5.03 -5.32 13.73
C PHE A 79 4.62 -3.97 13.14
N SER A 80 4.41 -3.93 11.84
CA SER A 80 3.93 -2.73 11.15
C SER A 80 2.49 -2.91 10.71
N LYS A 81 1.57 -2.09 11.24
CA LYS A 81 0.20 -2.04 10.73
C LYS A 81 0.21 -1.29 9.40
N TRP A 82 -0.39 -1.87 8.37
CA TRP A 82 -0.59 -1.18 7.11
C TRP A 82 -1.55 -0.01 7.33
N ILE A 83 -1.01 1.21 7.27
CA ILE A 83 -1.79 2.43 7.40
C ILE A 83 -2.69 2.54 6.18
N LYS A 84 -4.01 2.45 6.39
CA LYS A 84 -5.01 2.75 5.39
C LYS A 84 -5.29 4.24 5.46
N LYS A 85 -5.36 4.90 4.30
CA LYS A 85 -5.81 6.29 4.24
C LYS A 85 -7.26 6.35 4.71
N GLU A 86 -7.58 7.28 5.59
CA GLU A 86 -8.96 7.58 5.95
C GLU A 86 -9.70 8.09 4.71
N LYS A 87 -10.82 7.44 4.37
CA LYS A 87 -11.71 7.93 3.32
C LYS A 87 -12.53 9.07 3.91
N ILE A 88 -12.30 10.28 3.41
CA ILE A 88 -13.10 11.45 3.77
C ILE A 88 -14.16 11.56 2.67
N GLU A 89 -15.38 11.06 2.94
CA GLU A 89 -16.49 11.08 1.96
C GLU A 89 -16.75 12.48 1.40
N ALA A 90 -16.56 13.51 2.23
CA ALA A 90 -16.71 14.91 1.83
C ALA A 90 -15.78 15.31 0.67
N ILE A 91 -14.56 14.76 0.59
CA ILE A 91 -13.63 15.04 -0.51
C ILE A 91 -14.19 14.48 -1.82
N ASP A 92 -14.77 13.28 -1.79
CA ASP A 92 -15.31 12.65 -3.00
C ASP A 92 -16.56 13.40 -3.49
N ILE A 93 -17.43 13.86 -2.59
CA ILE A 93 -18.57 14.73 -2.89
C ILE A 93 -18.12 16.03 -3.58
N VAL A 94 -17.09 16.70 -3.04
CA VAL A 94 -16.57 17.95 -3.61
C VAL A 94 -15.94 17.72 -4.98
N LYS A 95 -15.23 16.60 -5.17
CA LYS A 95 -14.65 16.22 -6.46
C LYS A 95 -15.74 15.98 -7.50
N GLU A 96 -16.79 15.24 -7.15
CA GLU A 96 -17.87 14.94 -8.07
C GLU A 96 -18.68 16.20 -8.45
N TYR A 97 -19.03 17.02 -7.46
CA TYR A 97 -19.86 18.21 -7.71
C TYR A 97 -19.14 19.29 -8.52
N TYR A 98 -17.87 19.57 -8.20
CA TYR A 98 -17.11 20.65 -8.85
C TYR A 98 -16.15 20.17 -9.95
N GLY A 99 -16.04 18.87 -10.20
CA GLY A 99 -15.08 18.31 -11.15
C GLY A 99 -13.62 18.53 -10.73
N TYR A 100 -13.36 18.71 -9.43
CA TYR A 100 -12.02 19.00 -8.93
C TYR A 100 -11.14 17.75 -8.82
N ASN A 101 -9.83 17.96 -8.98
CA ASN A 101 -8.84 16.96 -8.59
C ASN A 101 -8.73 16.88 -7.05
N THR A 102 -8.11 15.81 -6.54
CA THR A 102 -8.07 15.54 -5.08
C THR A 102 -7.40 16.66 -4.28
N GLU A 103 -6.35 17.31 -4.81
CA GLU A 103 -5.67 18.40 -4.10
C GLU A 103 -6.55 19.65 -3.99
N LYS A 104 -7.17 20.06 -5.10
CA LYS A 104 -8.12 21.18 -5.10
C LYS A 104 -9.33 20.90 -4.19
N ALA A 105 -9.83 19.66 -4.19
CA ALA A 105 -10.92 19.27 -3.30
C ALA A 105 -10.54 19.36 -1.82
N ARG A 106 -9.31 18.99 -1.44
CA ARG A 106 -8.82 19.17 -0.06
C ARG A 106 -8.75 20.64 0.35
N GLN A 107 -8.26 21.51 -0.54
CA GLN A 107 -8.19 22.94 -0.27
C GLN A 107 -9.59 23.53 -0.05
N VAL A 108 -10.52 23.22 -0.94
CA VAL A 108 -11.92 23.69 -0.86
C VAL A 108 -12.62 23.13 0.37
N MET A 109 -12.25 21.93 0.82
CA MET A 109 -12.82 21.33 2.03
C MET A 109 -12.46 22.10 3.31
N SER A 110 -11.42 22.93 3.31
CA SER A 110 -11.15 23.81 4.45
C SER A 110 -12.10 25.00 4.55
N ILE A 111 -12.80 25.32 3.45
CA ILE A 111 -13.66 26.51 3.32
C ILE A 111 -15.14 26.14 3.51
N LEU A 112 -15.54 24.94 3.08
CA LEU A 112 -16.92 24.48 3.14
C LEU A 112 -17.30 24.02 4.56
N SER A 113 -18.42 24.54 5.05
CA SER A 113 -19.07 24.05 6.28
C SER A 113 -19.71 22.67 6.05
N THR A 114 -19.92 21.92 7.14
CA THR A 114 -20.59 20.61 7.10
C THR A 114 -21.97 20.69 6.43
N ASP A 115 -22.74 21.74 6.68
CA ASP A 115 -24.06 21.94 6.09
C ASP A 115 -23.99 22.12 4.57
N GLN A 116 -23.00 22.87 4.09
CA GLN A 116 -22.76 23.03 2.65
C GLN A 116 -22.41 21.70 2.00
N ILE A 117 -21.59 20.86 2.64
CA ILE A 117 -21.28 19.51 2.12
C ILE A 117 -22.56 18.67 2.01
N GLN A 118 -23.45 18.73 3.01
CA GLN A 118 -24.72 17.99 2.96
C GLN A 118 -25.62 18.48 1.83
N ILE A 119 -25.65 19.80 1.57
CA ILE A 119 -26.36 20.36 0.41
C ILE A 119 -25.76 19.84 -0.89
N LEU A 120 -24.43 19.81 -1.03
CA LEU A 120 -23.76 19.26 -2.20
C LEU A 120 -24.09 17.77 -2.37
N LYS A 121 -24.07 16.99 -1.29
CA LYS A 121 -24.45 15.57 -1.29
C LYS A 121 -25.88 15.37 -1.80
N LYS A 122 -26.83 16.19 -1.33
CA LYS A 122 -28.23 16.15 -1.79
C LYS A 122 -28.36 16.53 -3.26
N ARG A 123 -27.60 17.50 -3.76
CA ARG A 123 -27.63 17.89 -5.19
C ARG A 123 -27.03 16.84 -6.11
N LEU A 124 -26.06 16.06 -5.62
CA LEU A 124 -25.51 14.92 -6.35
C LEU A 124 -26.42 13.70 -6.35
N TYR A 125 -27.47 13.69 -5.53
CA TYR A 125 -28.44 12.60 -5.52
C TYR A 125 -29.24 12.60 -6.82
N LYS A 126 -28.98 11.62 -7.69
CA LYS A 126 -29.60 11.53 -9.03
C LYS A 126 -30.97 10.83 -9.03
N GLY A 127 -31.48 10.41 -7.87
CA GLY A 127 -32.71 9.62 -7.77
C GLY A 127 -32.55 8.20 -8.35
N GLY A 128 -33.35 7.27 -7.85
CA GLY A 128 -33.28 5.84 -8.18
C GLY A 128 -33.45 4.99 -6.91
N THR A 129 -34.44 4.11 -6.90
CA THR A 129 -34.89 3.30 -5.75
C THR A 129 -33.77 2.42 -5.20
N ASP A 130 -33.33 2.71 -3.98
CA ASP A 130 -32.82 1.75 -2.98
C ASP A 130 -32.95 2.36 -1.58
N ASP A 131 -34.13 2.93 -1.30
CA ASP A 131 -34.65 3.06 0.07
C ASP A 131 -35.76 2.01 0.20
N ALA A 132 -35.37 0.75 0.38
CA ALA A 132 -36.21 -0.38 0.76
C ALA A 132 -35.45 -1.28 1.75
#